data_AF-A0A0S3Q2A4-F1
#
_entry.id   AF-A0A0S3Q2A4-F1
#
_cell.length_a   1.000
_cell.length_b   1.000
_cell.length_c   1.000
_cell.angle_alpha   90.00
_cell.angle_beta   90.00
_cell.angle_gamma   90.00
#
_symmetry.space_group_name_H-M   'P 1'
#
loop_
_entity.id
_entity.type
_entity.pdbx_description
1 polymer ?
#
loop_
_entity_poly.entity_id
_entity_poly.type
_entity_poly.pdbx_seq_one_letter_code
_entity_poly.pdbx_strand_id
1 'polypeptide(L)'
;MHQVYFVKLISLVVLLIYLETIQSLPLQEKRYLEVYGFASDISDEKQFREAVSNFQSHYHLKVTGKLDDPTTSLFSTPRCGNADKRKPNSRQRKKKYSLDGSKWQKVHLTYRILRYSSKLSRHQVERSFKMAFNQWQSTSILRFKRVTTKADIEIQFRTGDHGDNHPFDDVVLAHSYFPRFGGAVHMNDAKNWVTGRTKGDQVNLYQVALHELGHVMGLEHSDVADAIMQP
;
A
#
# COMPACT_ATOMS: atom_id res chain seq x y z
N MET A 1 -35.64 -40.86 28.01
CA MET A 1 -34.29 -40.39 28.42
C MET A 1 -33.37 -40.00 27.25
N HIS A 2 -33.46 -40.61 26.06
CA HIS A 2 -32.53 -40.32 24.95
C HIS A 2 -32.66 -38.93 24.27
N GLN A 3 -33.84 -38.32 24.25
CA GLN A 3 -34.06 -37.04 23.56
C GLN A 3 -33.39 -35.83 24.26
N VAL A 4 -33.23 -35.86 25.58
CA VAL A 4 -32.63 -34.78 26.37
C VAL A 4 -31.11 -34.69 26.18
N TYR A 5 -30.45 -35.83 25.99
CA TYR A 5 -29.01 -35.87 25.71
C TYR A 5 -28.69 -35.34 24.31
N PHE A 6 -29.56 -35.59 23.33
CA PHE A 6 -29.35 -35.16 21.95
C PHE A 6 -29.43 -33.62 21.81
N VAL A 7 -30.38 -32.98 22.48
CA VAL A 7 -30.51 -31.50 22.48
C VAL A 7 -29.35 -30.84 23.22
N LYS A 8 -28.88 -31.42 24.34
CA LYS A 8 -27.69 -30.95 25.05
C LYS A 8 -26.42 -31.09 24.21
N LEU A 9 -26.28 -32.19 23.46
CA LEU A 9 -25.12 -32.42 22.59
C LEU A 9 -25.09 -31.43 21.41
N ILE A 10 -26.24 -31.15 20.79
CA ILE A 10 -26.35 -30.14 19.73
C ILE A 10 -26.04 -28.74 20.27
N SER A 11 -26.56 -28.39 21.45
CA SER A 11 -26.27 -27.09 22.08
C SER A 11 -24.78 -26.93 22.44
N LEU A 12 -24.13 -28.00 22.93
CA LEU A 12 -22.70 -27.99 23.23
C LEU A 12 -21.84 -27.90 21.97
N VAL A 13 -22.22 -28.58 20.89
CA VAL A 13 -21.52 -28.52 19.59
C VAL A 13 -21.73 -27.16 18.93
N VAL A 14 -22.93 -26.58 18.98
CA VAL A 14 -23.18 -25.21 18.49
C VAL A 14 -22.41 -24.19 19.32
N LEU A 15 -22.36 -24.35 20.65
CA LEU A 15 -21.56 -23.48 21.53
C LEU A 15 -20.05 -23.65 21.30
N LEU A 16 -19.57 -24.87 21.03
CA LEU A 16 -18.17 -25.14 20.68
C LEU A 16 -17.80 -24.60 19.29
N ILE A 17 -18.68 -24.72 18.29
CA ILE A 17 -18.50 -24.07 16.98
C ILE A 17 -18.56 -22.55 17.13
N TYR A 18 -19.42 -22.02 18.01
CA TYR A 18 -19.49 -20.59 18.34
C TYR A 18 -18.25 -20.13 19.11
N LEU A 19 -17.67 -20.96 19.98
CA LEU A 19 -16.42 -20.69 20.71
C LEU A 19 -15.18 -20.79 19.80
N GLU A 20 -15.14 -21.74 18.87
CA GLU A 20 -14.09 -21.85 17.85
C GLU A 20 -14.14 -20.69 16.84
N THR A 21 -15.35 -20.17 16.54
CA THR A 21 -15.51 -18.93 15.77
C THR A 21 -15.23 -17.65 16.58
N ILE A 22 -15.14 -17.73 17.91
CA ILE A 22 -14.86 -16.60 18.82
C ILE A 22 -13.36 -16.40 19.13
N GLN A 23 -12.42 -17.22 18.63
CA GLN A 23 -11.02 -17.12 19.09
C GLN A 23 -9.92 -17.26 18.03
N SER A 24 -10.21 -17.01 16.75
CA SER A 24 -9.13 -16.78 15.78
C SER A 24 -9.06 -15.30 15.41
N LEU A 25 -7.87 -14.72 15.51
CA LEU A 25 -7.63 -13.35 15.07
C LEU A 25 -7.93 -13.24 13.56
N PRO A 26 -8.55 -12.14 13.11
CA PRO A 26 -8.96 -12.00 11.72
C PRO A 26 -7.68 -11.86 10.85
N LEU A 27 -7.36 -12.93 10.13
CA LEU A 27 -6.04 -13.14 9.53
C LEU A 27 -5.70 -12.08 8.47
N GLN A 28 -6.69 -11.63 7.71
CA GLN A 28 -6.51 -10.63 6.66
C GLN A 28 -6.15 -9.26 7.25
N GLU A 29 -6.83 -8.88 8.32
CA GLU A 29 -6.66 -7.61 9.03
C GLU A 29 -5.38 -7.61 9.85
N LYS A 30 -5.02 -8.76 10.45
CA LYS A 30 -3.69 -8.98 11.02
C LYS A 30 -2.61 -8.70 9.97
N ARG A 31 -2.72 -9.35 8.81
CA ARG A 31 -1.73 -9.20 7.73
C ARG A 31 -1.67 -7.76 7.22
N TYR A 32 -2.81 -7.08 7.08
CA TYR A 32 -2.87 -5.67 6.71
C TYR A 32 -2.06 -4.82 7.70
N LEU A 33 -2.31 -4.96 9.00
CA LEU A 33 -1.62 -4.19 10.04
C LEU A 33 -0.11 -4.46 10.06
N GLU A 34 0.31 -5.69 9.82
CA GLU A 34 1.73 -6.07 9.75
C GLU A 34 2.43 -5.54 8.49
N VAL A 35 1.77 -5.65 7.33
CA VAL A 35 2.30 -5.17 6.03
C VAL A 35 2.50 -3.67 6.06
N TYR A 36 1.53 -2.91 6.58
CA TYR A 36 1.60 -1.44 6.62
C TYR A 36 2.35 -0.88 7.85
N GLY A 37 2.93 -1.75 8.69
CA GLY A 37 3.87 -1.35 9.74
C GLY A 37 3.23 -0.91 11.06
N PHE A 38 1.99 -1.29 11.31
CA PHE A 38 1.29 -1.03 12.58
C PHE A 38 1.61 -2.06 13.66
N ALA A 39 2.17 -3.22 13.27
CA ALA A 39 2.78 -4.22 14.14
C ALA A 39 3.91 -4.96 13.42
N SER A 40 4.83 -5.57 14.16
CA SER A 40 5.88 -6.44 13.60
C SER A 40 5.42 -7.89 13.44
N ASP A 41 4.68 -8.37 14.44
CA ASP A 41 4.03 -9.67 14.49
C ASP A 41 2.85 -9.54 15.47
N ILE A 42 1.71 -10.13 15.14
CA ILE A 42 0.50 -10.14 15.97
C ILE A 42 0.19 -11.59 16.37
N SER A 43 0.71 -12.03 17.50
CA SER A 43 0.49 -13.37 18.05
C SER A 43 -0.75 -13.47 18.96
N ASP A 44 -1.25 -12.36 19.48
CA ASP A 44 -2.36 -12.35 20.45
C ASP A 44 -3.31 -11.13 20.30
N GLU A 45 -4.46 -11.19 20.97
CA GLU A 45 -5.47 -10.12 20.90
C GLU A 45 -5.00 -8.78 21.45
N LYS A 46 -4.07 -8.77 22.43
CA LYS A 46 -3.57 -7.53 23.00
C LYS A 46 -2.75 -6.79 21.95
N GLN A 47 -1.84 -7.49 21.27
CA GLN A 47 -1.06 -6.95 20.16
C GLN A 47 -1.95 -6.51 19.00
N PHE A 48 -3.02 -7.26 18.70
CA PHE A 48 -3.98 -6.88 17.66
C PHE A 48 -4.70 -5.56 18.00
N ARG A 49 -5.24 -5.43 19.21
CA ARG A 49 -5.90 -4.20 19.67
C ARG A 49 -4.95 -3.00 19.69
N GLU A 50 -3.69 -3.23 20.06
CA GLU A 50 -2.65 -2.19 20.03
C GLU A 50 -2.34 -1.75 18.59
N ALA A 51 -2.19 -2.70 17.66
CA ALA A 51 -1.98 -2.42 16.25
C ALA A 51 -3.15 -1.61 15.63
N VAL A 52 -4.39 -2.00 15.94
CA VAL A 52 -5.59 -1.24 15.53
C VAL A 52 -5.59 0.16 16.13
N SER A 53 -5.25 0.31 17.41
CA SER A 53 -5.16 1.62 18.06
C SER A 53 -4.10 2.52 17.40
N ASN A 54 -2.95 1.93 17.03
CA ASN A 54 -1.88 2.61 16.32
C ASN A 54 -2.26 3.03 14.90
N PHE A 55 -3.11 2.23 14.23
CA PHE A 55 -3.70 2.55 12.94
C PHE A 55 -4.68 3.72 13.04
N GLN A 56 -5.65 3.62 13.95
CA GLN A 56 -6.65 4.65 14.18
C GLN A 56 -6.02 6.00 14.51
N SER A 57 -5.02 6.01 15.39
CA SER A 57 -4.27 7.22 15.74
C SER A 57 -3.55 7.84 14.52
N HIS A 58 -3.00 7.00 13.64
CA HIS A 58 -2.30 7.46 12.44
C HIS A 58 -3.24 8.09 11.41
N TYR A 59 -4.42 7.51 11.21
CA TYR A 59 -5.46 8.04 10.32
C TYR A 59 -6.42 9.01 11.00
N HIS A 60 -6.08 9.50 12.20
CA HIS A 60 -6.87 10.47 12.96
C HIS A 60 -8.31 10.04 13.25
N LEU A 61 -8.55 8.73 13.37
CA LEU A 61 -9.81 8.16 13.84
C LEU A 61 -9.88 8.21 15.36
N LYS A 62 -11.09 8.03 15.89
CA LYS A 62 -11.28 7.77 17.32
C LYS A 62 -10.56 6.48 17.70
N VAL A 63 -9.66 6.54 18.67
CA VAL A 63 -8.89 5.37 19.13
C VAL A 63 -9.79 4.49 20.00
N THR A 64 -10.27 3.39 19.44
CA THR A 64 -11.14 2.39 20.10
C THR A 64 -10.42 1.06 20.32
N GLY A 65 -9.35 0.79 19.56
CA GLY A 65 -8.64 -0.49 19.54
C GLY A 65 -9.49 -1.64 18.98
N LYS A 66 -10.59 -1.32 18.29
CA LYS A 66 -11.52 -2.28 17.67
C LYS A 66 -11.63 -2.01 16.18
N LEU A 67 -11.87 -3.04 15.39
CA LEU A 67 -12.24 -2.90 13.97
C LEU A 67 -13.68 -2.41 13.85
N ASP A 68 -13.90 -1.14 14.15
CA ASP A 68 -15.17 -0.45 13.92
C ASP A 68 -15.31 -0.03 12.45
N ASP A 69 -16.53 0.32 12.04
CA ASP A 69 -16.86 0.64 10.64
C ASP A 69 -15.94 1.71 10.01
N PRO A 70 -15.55 2.80 10.71
CA PRO A 70 -14.58 3.74 10.16
C PRO A 70 -13.20 3.11 9.90
N THR A 71 -12.76 2.21 10.77
CA THR A 71 -11.47 1.51 10.63
C THR A 71 -11.51 0.53 9.46
N THR A 72 -12.55 -0.29 9.36
CA THR A 72 -12.69 -1.28 8.28
C THR A 72 -12.91 -0.62 6.93
N SER A 73 -13.60 0.52 6.88
CA SER A 73 -13.76 1.31 5.66
C SER A 73 -12.42 1.78 5.08
N LEU A 74 -11.46 2.18 5.93
CA LEU A 74 -10.12 2.53 5.48
C LEU A 74 -9.31 1.33 5.00
N PHE A 75 -9.53 0.14 5.56
CA PHE A 75 -8.85 -1.09 5.11
C PHE A 75 -9.23 -1.44 3.67
N SER A 76 -10.47 -1.12 3.26
CA SER A 76 -10.98 -1.37 1.91
C SER A 76 -10.70 -0.23 0.92
N THR A 77 -10.12 0.89 1.36
CA THR A 77 -9.85 2.04 0.49
C THR A 77 -8.63 1.76 -0.38
N PRO A 78 -8.73 1.87 -1.73
CA PRO A 78 -7.59 1.65 -2.61
C PRO A 78 -6.43 2.60 -2.27
N ARG A 79 -5.21 2.05 -2.20
CA ARG A 79 -4.03 2.74 -1.63
C ARG A 79 -2.71 2.27 -2.22
N CYS A 80 -1.62 2.95 -1.87
CA CYS A 80 -0.26 2.46 -2.09
C CYS A 80 0.04 1.21 -1.23
N GLY A 81 0.80 0.27 -1.78
CA GLY A 81 1.25 -0.97 -1.14
C GLY A 81 2.51 -0.83 -0.29
N ASN A 82 3.15 0.35 -0.27
CA ASN A 82 4.28 0.62 0.62
C ASN A 82 3.80 0.76 2.08
N ALA A 83 4.67 0.40 3.04
CA ALA A 83 4.32 0.49 4.46
C ALA A 83 4.19 1.96 4.94
N ASP A 84 3.16 2.24 5.75
CA ASP A 84 2.91 3.59 6.32
C ASP A 84 3.94 3.99 7.35
N LYS A 85 4.35 3.01 8.16
CA LYS A 85 5.33 3.20 9.21
C LYS A 85 6.52 2.31 8.96
N ARG A 86 7.71 2.87 9.18
CA ARG A 86 8.90 2.05 9.36
C ARG A 86 8.72 1.10 10.52
N LYS A 87 9.12 -0.16 10.32
CA LYS A 87 9.34 -1.07 11.44
C LYS A 87 10.33 -0.41 12.43
N PRO A 88 10.05 -0.45 13.74
CA PRO A 88 10.67 0.43 14.72
C PRO A 88 12.18 0.13 14.85
N ASN A 89 13.00 0.89 14.12
CA ASN A 89 14.46 0.91 14.30
C ASN A 89 15.10 2.28 14.03
N SER A 90 14.32 3.37 13.87
CA SER A 90 14.91 4.70 13.75
C SER A 90 14.10 5.77 14.44
N ARG A 91 14.64 6.25 15.57
CA ARG A 91 14.27 7.52 16.20
C ARG A 91 14.59 8.66 15.22
N GLN A 92 13.62 9.11 14.43
CA GLN A 92 13.77 10.31 13.60
C GLN A 92 12.70 11.35 13.95
N ARG A 93 13.15 12.60 14.05
CA ARG A 93 12.36 13.81 14.29
C ARG A 93 11.26 13.94 13.23
N LYS A 94 10.02 14.25 13.62
CA LYS A 94 8.93 14.65 12.70
C LYS A 94 9.42 15.78 11.80
N LYS A 95 9.56 15.52 10.50
CA LYS A 95 9.81 16.51 9.44
C LYS A 95 8.52 16.73 8.65
N LYS A 96 8.46 17.81 7.86
CA LYS A 96 7.32 18.12 6.96
C LYS A 96 7.07 17.04 5.91
N TYR A 97 8.09 16.23 5.60
CA TYR A 97 8.02 15.01 4.82
C TYR A 97 8.98 14.00 5.45
N SER A 98 8.55 12.75 5.53
CA SER A 98 9.39 11.65 6.03
C SER A 98 10.20 11.07 4.87
N LEU A 99 11.45 10.69 5.13
CA LEU A 99 12.36 10.17 4.11
C LEU A 99 12.75 8.74 4.47
N ASP A 100 12.83 7.83 3.49
CA ASP A 100 13.42 6.49 3.66
C ASP A 100 14.91 6.57 4.06
N GLY A 101 15.51 7.76 3.98
CA GLY A 101 16.90 8.00 4.39
C GLY A 101 17.89 7.52 3.33
N SER A 102 17.42 6.82 2.30
CA SER A 102 18.15 6.59 1.07
C SER A 102 17.90 7.73 0.07
N LYS A 103 18.92 8.03 -0.74
CA LYS A 103 18.87 9.00 -1.83
C LYS A 103 19.71 8.51 -2.99
N TRP A 104 19.33 8.91 -4.21
CA TRP A 104 20.17 8.69 -5.38
C TRP A 104 21.51 9.40 -5.23
N GLN A 105 22.60 8.70 -5.52
CA GLN A 105 23.95 9.27 -5.55
C GLN A 105 24.26 10.01 -6.85
N LYS A 106 23.31 9.99 -7.80
CA LYS A 106 23.39 10.71 -9.06
C LYS A 106 22.13 11.52 -9.31
N VAL A 107 22.31 12.60 -10.06
CA VAL A 107 21.25 13.56 -10.38
C VAL A 107 20.48 13.18 -11.63
N HIS A 108 21.19 12.68 -12.64
CA HIS A 108 20.61 12.24 -13.91
C HIS A 108 20.23 10.76 -13.81
N LEU A 109 18.92 10.51 -13.72
CA LEU A 109 18.32 9.20 -13.64
C LEU A 109 17.69 8.84 -14.97
N THR A 110 17.78 7.57 -15.34
CA THR A 110 17.14 7.01 -16.52
C THR A 110 15.94 6.17 -16.11
N TYR A 111 14.89 6.17 -16.92
CA TYR A 111 13.74 5.30 -16.69
C TYR A 111 13.30 4.59 -17.96
N ARG A 112 12.69 3.41 -17.78
CA ARG A 112 12.04 2.66 -18.87
C ARG A 112 10.75 2.01 -18.40
N ILE A 113 9.82 1.81 -19.32
CA ILE A 113 8.58 1.07 -19.10
C ILE A 113 8.76 -0.30 -19.74
N LEU A 114 8.86 -1.34 -18.91
CA LEU A 114 9.07 -2.73 -19.32
C LEU A 114 7.80 -3.40 -19.82
N ARG A 115 6.70 -3.19 -19.10
CA ARG A 115 5.38 -3.76 -19.38
C ARG A 115 4.37 -2.64 -19.27
N TYR A 116 3.43 -2.60 -20.21
CA TYR A 116 2.39 -1.57 -20.30
C TYR A 116 1.07 -2.12 -19.77
N SER A 117 0.20 -1.21 -19.32
CA SER A 117 -1.15 -1.57 -18.92
C SER A 117 -1.94 -2.19 -20.07
N SER A 118 -2.76 -3.19 -19.77
CA SER A 118 -3.77 -3.73 -20.69
C SER A 118 -4.95 -2.78 -20.91
N LYS A 119 -5.12 -1.73 -20.08
CA LYS A 119 -6.27 -0.82 -20.11
C LYS A 119 -6.03 0.47 -20.91
N LEU A 120 -4.78 0.79 -21.20
CA LEU A 120 -4.39 2.07 -21.80
C LEU A 120 -3.44 1.88 -22.97
N SER A 121 -3.52 2.77 -23.96
CA SER A 121 -2.52 2.83 -25.02
C SER A 121 -1.13 3.15 -24.45
N ARG A 122 -0.08 2.68 -25.13
CA ARG A 122 1.32 3.01 -24.75
C ARG A 122 1.53 4.52 -24.63
N HIS A 123 0.98 5.30 -25.55
CA HIS A 123 1.06 6.76 -25.51
C HIS A 123 0.43 7.35 -24.24
N GLN A 124 -0.73 6.87 -23.80
CA GLN A 124 -1.36 7.33 -22.56
C GLN A 124 -0.50 7.01 -21.33
N VAL A 125 0.08 5.81 -21.26
CA VAL A 125 0.99 5.42 -20.18
C VAL A 125 2.24 6.29 -20.18
N GLU A 126 2.91 6.41 -21.33
CA GLU A 126 4.12 7.22 -21.50
C GLU A 126 3.90 8.68 -21.15
N ARG A 127 2.77 9.26 -21.59
CA ARG A 127 2.39 10.64 -21.28
C ARG A 127 2.17 10.83 -19.78
N SER A 128 1.48 9.90 -19.12
CA SER A 128 1.22 9.99 -17.67
C SER A 128 2.51 9.94 -16.86
N PHE A 129 3.41 9.00 -17.16
CA PHE A 129 4.71 8.93 -16.49
C PHE A 129 5.59 10.14 -16.82
N LYS A 130 5.61 10.62 -18.07
CA LYS A 130 6.35 11.83 -18.44
C LYS A 130 5.87 13.04 -17.65
N MET A 131 4.56 13.19 -17.48
CA MET A 131 3.99 14.26 -16.65
C MET A 131 4.43 14.12 -15.18
N ALA A 132 4.39 12.91 -14.63
CA ALA A 132 4.78 12.66 -13.24
C ALA A 132 6.28 12.95 -12.99
N PHE A 133 7.16 12.48 -13.87
CA PHE A 133 8.59 12.82 -13.82
C PHE A 133 8.84 14.32 -13.98
N ASN A 134 8.10 14.98 -14.88
CA ASN A 134 8.20 16.43 -15.08
C ASN A 134 7.83 17.21 -13.82
N GLN A 135 6.79 16.78 -13.10
CA GLN A 135 6.37 17.41 -11.86
C GLN A 135 7.50 17.34 -10.82
N TRP A 136 8.11 16.18 -10.63
CA TRP A 136 9.18 16.01 -9.66
C TRP A 136 10.51 16.67 -10.04
N GLN A 137 10.91 16.67 -11.31
CA GLN A 137 12.13 17.39 -11.72
C GLN A 137 11.96 18.92 -11.63
N SER A 138 10.73 19.43 -11.64
CA SER A 138 10.45 20.86 -11.47
C SER A 138 10.66 21.33 -10.02
N THR A 139 10.56 20.42 -9.05
CA THR A 139 10.66 20.71 -7.61
C THR A 139 11.91 20.12 -6.96
N SER A 140 12.80 19.50 -7.75
CA SER A 140 14.02 18.87 -7.27
C SER A 140 15.21 19.09 -8.22
N ILE A 141 16.40 18.69 -7.76
CA ILE A 141 17.61 18.70 -8.61
C ILE A 141 17.63 17.55 -9.62
N LEU A 142 16.85 16.48 -9.39
CA LEU A 142 16.88 15.27 -10.20
C LEU A 142 16.42 15.55 -11.64
N ARG A 143 16.99 14.83 -12.60
CA ARG A 143 16.66 14.93 -14.02
C ARG A 143 16.39 13.54 -14.56
N PHE A 144 15.30 13.39 -15.30
CA PHE A 144 14.84 12.09 -15.79
C PHE A 144 14.93 12.01 -17.31
N LYS A 145 15.51 10.93 -17.81
CA LYS A 145 15.56 10.63 -19.24
C LYS A 145 14.98 9.25 -19.52
N ARG A 146 13.99 9.18 -20.40
CA ARG A 146 13.49 7.89 -20.88
C ARG A 146 14.54 7.22 -21.77
N VAL A 147 14.75 5.93 -21.56
CA VAL A 147 15.63 5.08 -22.38
C VAL A 147 14.91 3.78 -22.74
N THR A 148 15.42 3.07 -23.75
CA THR A 148 14.91 1.74 -24.18
C THR A 148 15.77 0.60 -23.67
N THR A 149 17.03 0.87 -23.33
CA THR A 149 17.98 -0.07 -22.71
C THR A 149 17.79 -0.14 -21.19
N LYS A 150 18.66 -0.86 -20.47
CA LYS A 150 18.65 -0.91 -19.00
C LYS A 150 18.64 0.51 -18.42
N ALA A 151 17.77 0.74 -17.45
CA ALA A 151 17.54 2.03 -16.82
C ALA A 151 17.75 1.95 -15.30
N ASP A 152 17.83 3.10 -14.64
CA ASP A 152 17.88 3.17 -13.18
C ASP A 152 16.53 2.85 -12.55
N ILE A 153 15.46 3.30 -13.20
CA ILE A 153 14.08 3.14 -12.75
C ILE A 153 13.34 2.28 -13.77
N GLU A 154 12.86 1.12 -13.35
CA GLU A 154 12.10 0.21 -14.19
C GLU A 154 10.64 0.18 -13.75
N ILE A 155 9.76 0.51 -14.69
CA ILE A 155 8.32 0.57 -14.46
C ILE A 155 7.67 -0.64 -15.14
N GLN A 156 6.79 -1.35 -14.42
CA GLN A 156 6.02 -2.45 -15.00
C GLN A 156 4.59 -2.52 -14.45
N PHE A 157 3.67 -2.87 -15.33
CA PHE A 157 2.30 -3.25 -14.98
C PHE A 157 2.24 -4.78 -14.78
N ARG A 158 1.73 -5.23 -13.63
CA ARG A 158 1.63 -6.64 -13.21
C ARG A 158 0.33 -6.89 -12.45
N THR A 159 -0.04 -8.15 -12.26
CA THR A 159 -1.23 -8.56 -11.51
C THR A 159 -0.85 -9.65 -10.50
N GLY A 160 -1.52 -9.70 -9.34
CA GLY A 160 -1.33 -10.76 -8.36
C GLY A 160 0.13 -10.92 -7.93
N ASP A 161 0.58 -12.15 -7.72
CA ASP A 161 2.00 -12.45 -7.51
C ASP A 161 2.80 -12.20 -8.80
N HIS A 162 3.89 -11.44 -8.66
CA HIS A 162 4.75 -11.04 -9.75
C HIS A 162 6.25 -11.18 -9.44
N GLY A 163 6.60 -12.00 -8.43
CA GLY A 163 7.96 -12.48 -8.22
C GLY A 163 8.84 -11.60 -7.32
N ASP A 164 8.25 -10.68 -6.56
CA ASP A 164 8.95 -9.78 -5.64
C ASP A 164 8.50 -9.91 -4.17
N ASN A 165 7.69 -10.94 -3.86
CA ASN A 165 7.06 -11.20 -2.56
C ASN A 165 6.07 -10.12 -2.08
N HIS A 166 5.64 -9.20 -2.94
CA HIS A 166 4.63 -8.18 -2.66
C HIS A 166 3.47 -8.33 -3.65
N PRO A 167 2.71 -9.44 -3.58
CA PRO A 167 1.63 -9.69 -4.52
C PRO A 167 0.55 -8.61 -4.43
N PHE A 168 -0.01 -8.23 -5.57
CA PHE A 168 -1.13 -7.29 -5.61
C PHE A 168 -2.44 -7.95 -5.20
N ASP A 169 -3.25 -7.20 -4.46
CA ASP A 169 -4.64 -7.53 -4.12
C ASP A 169 -5.63 -6.48 -4.68
N ASP A 170 -6.89 -6.57 -4.23
CA ASP A 170 -7.97 -5.69 -4.67
C ASP A 170 -7.88 -4.26 -4.11
N VAL A 171 -7.02 -4.02 -3.14
CA VAL A 171 -6.83 -2.71 -2.48
C VAL A 171 -5.59 -1.99 -3.01
N VAL A 172 -4.48 -2.72 -3.23
CA VAL A 172 -3.21 -2.13 -3.63
C VAL A 172 -3.26 -1.63 -5.08
N LEU A 173 -3.01 -0.33 -5.28
CA LEU A 173 -2.96 0.32 -6.59
C LEU A 173 -1.59 0.13 -7.27
N ALA A 174 -0.53 0.25 -6.49
CA ALA A 174 0.86 0.17 -6.93
C ALA A 174 1.77 0.04 -5.70
N HIS A 175 3.03 -0.30 -5.93
CA HIS A 175 4.11 -0.14 -4.96
C HIS A 175 5.41 0.18 -5.66
N SER A 176 6.37 0.69 -4.91
CA SER A 176 7.65 1.11 -5.45
C SER A 176 8.78 0.98 -4.46
N TYR A 177 9.98 0.82 -5.00
CA TYR A 177 11.18 0.61 -4.24
C TYR A 177 11.93 1.93 -4.03
N PHE A 178 12.37 2.19 -2.80
CA PHE A 178 13.22 3.32 -2.47
C PHE A 178 14.57 3.28 -3.23
N PRO A 179 15.31 4.41 -3.32
CA PRO A 179 16.60 4.47 -4.01
C PRO A 179 17.58 3.34 -3.66
N ARG A 180 17.67 2.95 -2.37
CA ARG A 180 18.55 1.85 -1.93
C ARG A 180 18.19 0.48 -2.49
N PHE A 181 16.98 0.30 -2.97
CA PHE A 181 16.44 -0.94 -3.55
C PHE A 181 16.24 -0.85 -5.07
N GLY A 182 16.79 0.19 -5.72
CA GLY A 182 16.82 0.28 -7.18
C GLY A 182 15.62 0.97 -7.83
N GLY A 183 14.72 1.60 -7.07
CA GLY A 183 13.77 2.56 -7.67
C GLY A 183 12.67 1.95 -8.55
N ALA A 184 12.50 0.62 -8.58
CA ALA A 184 11.50 -0.02 -9.44
C ALA A 184 10.08 0.38 -9.03
N VAL A 185 9.17 0.46 -10.00
CA VAL A 185 7.77 0.84 -9.80
C VAL A 185 6.87 -0.23 -10.41
N HIS A 186 6.03 -0.83 -9.58
CA HIS A 186 5.07 -1.84 -10.00
C HIS A 186 3.65 -1.26 -9.91
N MET A 187 2.92 -1.31 -11.02
CA MET A 187 1.54 -0.84 -11.10
C MET A 187 0.61 -2.04 -11.19
N ASN A 188 -0.47 -2.05 -10.41
CA ASN A 188 -1.43 -3.15 -10.43
C ASN A 188 -2.33 -3.08 -11.68
N ASP A 189 -2.08 -3.93 -12.67
CA ASP A 189 -2.83 -3.96 -13.93
C ASP A 189 -4.24 -4.56 -13.82
N ALA A 190 -4.61 -5.07 -12.63
CA ALA A 190 -5.98 -5.45 -12.34
C ALA A 190 -6.89 -4.21 -12.16
N LYS A 191 -6.32 -3.02 -11.90
CA LYS A 191 -7.09 -1.78 -11.72
C LYS A 191 -7.57 -1.22 -13.05
N ASN A 192 -8.70 -0.51 -12.99
CA ASN A 192 -9.31 0.16 -14.13
C ASN A 192 -8.64 1.52 -14.39
N TRP A 193 -7.44 1.48 -14.97
CA TRP A 193 -6.64 2.67 -15.23
C TRP A 193 -7.27 3.62 -16.26
N VAL A 194 -7.28 4.91 -15.94
CA VAL A 194 -7.67 6.01 -16.84
C VAL A 194 -6.65 7.17 -16.75
N THR A 195 -6.73 8.12 -17.69
CA THR A 195 -5.84 9.31 -17.72
C THR A 195 -6.59 10.63 -17.50
N GLY A 196 -7.89 10.57 -17.22
CA GLY A 196 -8.77 11.72 -17.05
C GLY A 196 -9.57 11.66 -15.75
N ARG A 197 -10.78 12.25 -15.77
CA ARG A 197 -11.72 12.17 -14.66
C ARG A 197 -12.09 10.71 -14.39
N THR A 198 -12.05 10.31 -13.13
CA THR A 198 -12.41 8.98 -12.67
C THR A 198 -13.92 8.90 -12.39
N LYS A 199 -14.48 7.71 -12.55
CA LYS A 199 -15.84 7.33 -12.16
C LYS A 199 -15.84 5.92 -11.60
N GLY A 200 -16.67 5.66 -10.59
CA GLY A 200 -16.75 4.34 -9.97
C GLY A 200 -15.39 3.88 -9.45
N ASP A 201 -14.95 2.72 -9.90
CA ASP A 201 -13.70 2.05 -9.52
C ASP A 201 -12.49 2.43 -10.39
N GLN A 202 -12.62 3.46 -11.26
CA GLN A 202 -11.53 3.91 -12.12
C GLN A 202 -10.45 4.65 -11.33
N VAL A 203 -9.19 4.41 -11.71
CA VAL A 203 -8.01 4.98 -11.04
C VAL A 203 -7.21 5.84 -12.02
N ASN A 204 -6.86 7.06 -11.61
CA ASN A 204 -6.08 7.96 -12.44
C ASN A 204 -4.59 7.58 -12.42
N LEU A 205 -4.06 7.15 -13.56
CA LEU A 205 -2.67 6.70 -13.67
C LEU A 205 -1.65 7.78 -13.34
N TYR A 206 -1.89 9.04 -13.70
CA TYR A 206 -0.94 10.12 -13.42
C TYR A 206 -0.81 10.37 -11.92
N GLN A 207 -1.92 10.35 -11.18
CA GLN A 207 -1.90 10.57 -9.73
C GLN A 207 -1.11 9.47 -9.01
N VAL A 208 -1.40 8.20 -9.31
CA VAL A 208 -0.68 7.07 -8.70
C VAL A 208 0.80 7.08 -9.12
N ALA A 209 1.10 7.30 -10.41
CA ALA A 209 2.49 7.40 -10.86
C ALA A 209 3.24 8.55 -10.18
N LEU A 210 2.58 9.68 -9.92
CA LEU A 210 3.19 10.80 -9.21
C LEU A 210 3.51 10.42 -7.75
N HIS A 211 2.60 9.74 -7.06
CA HIS A 211 2.81 9.21 -5.72
C HIS A 211 4.00 8.23 -5.67
N GLU A 212 3.96 7.17 -6.49
CA GLU A 212 5.01 6.13 -6.49
C GLU A 212 6.40 6.70 -6.81
N LEU A 213 6.48 7.68 -7.71
CA LEU A 213 7.75 8.35 -8.00
C LEU A 213 8.29 9.15 -6.82
N GLY A 214 7.45 9.56 -5.86
CA GLY A 214 7.91 10.13 -4.60
C GLY A 214 8.71 9.13 -3.77
N HIS A 215 8.26 7.88 -3.66
CA HIS A 215 9.03 6.80 -3.03
C HIS A 215 10.32 6.49 -3.77
N VAL A 216 10.28 6.48 -5.11
CA VAL A 216 11.49 6.36 -5.93
C VAL A 216 12.51 7.47 -5.63
N MET A 217 12.07 8.64 -5.16
CA MET A 217 12.93 9.76 -4.75
C MET A 217 13.32 9.72 -3.27
N GLY A 218 12.82 8.73 -2.52
CA GLY A 218 13.12 8.53 -1.10
C GLY A 218 12.09 9.14 -0.15
N LEU A 219 10.93 9.61 -0.63
CA LEU A 219 9.86 10.12 0.24
C LEU A 219 9.04 8.97 0.82
N GLU A 220 8.73 9.03 2.10
CA GLU A 220 7.76 8.13 2.74
C GLU A 220 6.35 8.73 2.65
N HIS A 221 5.36 7.94 3.08
CA HIS A 221 4.00 8.43 3.22
C HIS A 221 3.91 9.66 4.15
N SER A 222 2.97 10.54 3.83
CA SER A 222 2.61 11.69 4.63
C SER A 222 1.31 11.40 5.40
N ASP A 223 1.22 11.93 6.62
CA ASP A 223 0.01 11.95 7.44
C ASP A 223 -0.95 13.09 7.07
N VAL A 224 -0.64 13.89 6.05
CA VAL A 224 -1.46 15.02 5.59
C VAL A 224 -2.41 14.54 4.49
N ALA A 225 -3.72 14.62 4.73
CA ALA A 225 -4.76 14.10 3.83
C ALA A 225 -4.65 14.57 2.37
N ASP A 226 -4.32 15.84 2.15
CA ASP A 226 -4.24 16.44 0.81
C ASP A 226 -2.85 16.34 0.16
N ALA A 227 -1.88 15.66 0.82
CA ALA A 227 -0.55 15.50 0.26
C ALA A 227 -0.52 14.40 -0.81
N ILE A 228 0.30 14.60 -1.85
CA ILE A 228 0.48 13.58 -2.89
C ILE A 228 1.02 12.26 -2.35
N MET A 229 1.75 12.30 -1.23
CA MET A 229 2.30 11.12 -0.55
C MET A 229 1.35 10.57 0.53
N GLN A 230 0.10 11.01 0.61
CA GLN A 230 -0.89 10.31 1.42
C GLN A 230 -1.11 8.91 0.81
N PRO A 231 -1.07 7.83 1.61
CA PRO A 231 -1.15 6.44 1.13
C PRO A 231 -2.44 6.10 0.38
#